data_AF-A0A6B0UIQ7-F1
#
_entry.id   AF-A0A6B0UIQ7-F1
#
_cell.length_a   1.000
_cell.length_b   1.000
_cell.length_c   1.000
_cell.angle_alpha   90.00
_cell.angle_beta   90.00
_cell.angle_gamma   90.00
#
_symmetry.space_group_name_H-M   'P 1'
#
loop_
_entity.id
_entity.type
_entity.pdbx_description
1 polymer ?
#
loop_
_entity_poly.entity_id
_entity_poly.type
_entity_poly.pdbx_seq_one_letter_code
_entity_poly.pdbx_strand_id
1 'polypeptide(L)'
;ESKKTIASALVNITTNLEMLFICINTKESRHLVGMCYRPPNCDACFVDALHDALAGLVSNYPNASITLFGDFNFPTIDWTNPPLLQRSEPGRFLELCLEFNLTCYIAS
;
A
#
# COMPACT_ATOMS: atom_id res chain seq x y z
N GLU A 1 -0.57 16.40 -31.38
CA GLU A 1 -0.70 16.70 -29.95
C GLU A 1 0.56 16.24 -29.21
N SER A 2 1.08 17.02 -28.26
CA SER A 2 2.24 16.60 -27.47
C SER A 2 1.77 15.70 -26.31
N LYS A 3 2.33 14.49 -26.24
CA LYS A 3 1.99 13.51 -25.19
C LYS A 3 2.60 13.98 -23.87
N LYS A 4 1.77 14.37 -22.91
CA LYS A 4 2.23 14.71 -21.56
C LYS A 4 2.73 13.43 -20.88
N THR A 5 3.96 13.44 -20.39
CA THR A 5 4.58 12.32 -19.66
C THR A 5 5.04 12.78 -18.28
N ILE A 6 5.11 11.84 -17.35
CA ILE A 6 5.64 12.06 -16.00
C ILE A 6 6.77 11.05 -15.80
N ALA A 7 7.93 11.50 -15.33
CA ALA A 7 9.07 10.63 -15.08
C ALA A 7 8.82 9.77 -13.83
N SER A 8 9.15 8.48 -13.93
CA SER A 8 9.07 7.53 -12.83
C SER A 8 10.29 6.62 -12.80
N ALA A 9 10.57 6.06 -11.63
CA ALA A 9 11.62 5.07 -11.44
C ALA A 9 11.08 3.90 -10.60
N LEU A 10 11.53 2.69 -10.90
CA LEU A 10 11.23 1.52 -10.07
C LEU A 10 11.87 1.68 -8.69
N VAL A 11 11.12 1.34 -7.64
CA VAL A 11 11.63 1.29 -6.27
C VAL A 11 11.95 -0.15 -5.93
N ASN A 12 13.19 -0.39 -5.52
CA ASN A 12 13.61 -1.72 -5.08
C ASN A 12 13.13 -1.95 -3.64
N ILE A 13 12.24 -2.92 -3.45
CA ILE A 13 11.74 -3.33 -2.14
C ILE A 13 12.16 -4.76 -1.91
N THR A 14 12.75 -5.03 -0.75
CA THR A 14 13.06 -6.40 -0.32
C THR A 14 11.89 -6.94 0.47
N THR A 15 11.09 -7.79 -0.17
CA THR A 15 9.88 -8.38 0.40
C THR A 15 9.57 -9.69 -0.31
N ASN A 16 8.90 -10.61 0.38
CA ASN A 16 8.35 -11.84 -0.21
C ASN A 16 6.92 -11.65 -0.74
N LEU A 17 6.33 -10.47 -0.58
CA LEU A 17 4.99 -10.16 -1.08
C LEU A 17 5.00 -9.93 -2.59
N GLU A 18 3.88 -10.24 -3.24
CA GLU A 18 3.61 -9.85 -4.61
C GLU A 18 3.30 -8.35 -4.67
N MET A 19 4.36 -7.53 -4.69
CA MET A 19 4.23 -6.08 -4.70
C MET A 19 5.30 -5.39 -5.57
N LEU A 20 4.92 -4.24 -6.12
CA LEU A 20 5.75 -3.37 -6.94
C LEU A 20 5.52 -1.93 -6.52
N PHE A 21 6.57 -1.13 -6.46
CA PHE A 21 6.46 0.32 -6.28
C PHE A 21 7.23 1.08 -7.34
N ILE A 22 6.65 2.21 -7.75
CA ILE A 22 7.35 3.23 -8.52
C ILE A 22 7.41 4.53 -7.71
N CYS A 23 8.47 5.29 -7.93
CA CYS A 23 8.64 6.63 -7.42
C CYS A 23 8.38 7.61 -8.56
N ILE A 24 7.39 8.48 -8.37
CA ILE A 24 7.10 9.62 -9.22
C ILE A 24 7.64 10.86 -8.53
N ASN A 25 8.56 11.56 -9.18
CA ASN A 25 9.07 12.84 -8.69
C ASN A 25 8.41 13.97 -9.48
N THR A 26 7.77 14.90 -8.77
CA THR A 26 7.38 16.20 -9.32
C THR A 26 8.39 17.26 -8.87
N LYS A 27 8.18 18.52 -9.23
CA LYS A 27 9.04 19.62 -8.75
C LYS A 27 8.92 19.84 -7.24
N GLU A 28 7.76 19.54 -6.66
CA GLU A 28 7.40 19.95 -5.29
C GLU A 28 7.21 18.74 -4.36
N SER A 29 7.02 17.56 -4.92
CA SER A 29 6.62 16.37 -4.16
C SER A 29 7.19 15.08 -4.72
N ARG A 30 7.27 14.09 -3.84
CA ARG A 30 7.60 12.71 -4.18
C ARG A 30 6.40 11.83 -3.86
N HIS A 31 6.03 10.99 -4.82
CA HIS A 31 4.91 10.06 -4.66
C HIS A 31 5.39 8.63 -4.90
N LEU A 32 5.16 7.77 -3.93
CA LEU A 32 5.34 6.33 -4.04
C LEU A 32 4.00 5.71 -4.43
N VAL A 33 3.97 5.08 -5.60
CA VAL A 33 2.77 4.43 -6.12
C VAL A 33 3.04 2.93 -6.13
N GLY A 34 2.28 2.20 -5.33
CA GLY A 34 2.43 0.77 -5.14
C GLY A 34 1.26 -0.03 -5.67
N MET A 35 1.53 -1.22 -6.18
CA MET A 35 0.54 -2.29 -6.35
C MET A 35 0.94 -3.46 -5.46
N CYS A 36 -0.03 -4.05 -4.77
CA CYS A 36 0.16 -5.23 -3.93
C CYS A 36 -0.99 -6.21 -4.13
N TYR A 37 -0.67 -7.49 -4.26
CA TYR A 37 -1.66 -8.57 -4.29
C TYR A 37 -1.50 -9.45 -3.06
N ARG A 38 -2.60 -9.71 -2.36
CA ARG A 38 -2.68 -10.74 -1.33
C ARG A 38 -3.49 -11.92 -1.89
N PRO A 39 -2.90 -13.12 -2.06
CA PRO A 39 -3.66 -14.30 -2.42
C PRO A 39 -4.76 -14.63 -1.38
N PRO A 40 -5.89 -15.23 -1.77
CA PRO A 40 -7.01 -15.50 -0.84
C PRO A 40 -6.63 -16.43 0.32
N ASN A 41 -5.68 -17.36 0.12
CA ASN A 41 -5.19 -18.30 1.13
C ASN A 41 -3.80 -17.90 1.66
N CYS A 42 -3.50 -16.60 1.71
CA CYS A 42 -2.21 -16.11 2.17
C CYS A 42 -1.99 -16.42 3.66
N ASP A 43 -0.74 -16.67 4.03
CA ASP A 43 -0.34 -16.93 5.40
C ASP A 43 -0.60 -15.73 6.31
N ALA A 44 -0.79 -15.99 7.61
CA ALA A 44 -1.09 -14.97 8.61
C ALA A 44 0.02 -13.91 8.82
N CYS A 45 1.19 -14.08 8.19
CA CYS A 45 2.30 -13.14 8.21
C CYS A 45 2.22 -12.03 7.15
N PHE A 46 1.22 -12.05 6.26
CA PHE A 46 1.09 -11.03 5.21
C PHE A 46 1.12 -9.60 5.76
N VAL A 47 0.34 -9.34 6.81
CA VAL A 47 0.23 -7.99 7.40
C VAL A 47 1.56 -7.54 7.99
N ASP A 48 2.32 -8.45 8.61
CA ASP A 48 3.65 -8.15 9.17
C ASP A 48 4.65 -7.83 8.05
N ALA A 49 4.69 -8.64 6.99
CA ALA A 49 5.55 -8.39 5.84
C ALA A 49 5.19 -7.09 5.09
N LEU A 50 3.89 -6.75 5.03
CA LEU A 50 3.43 -5.50 4.45
C LEU A 50 3.85 -4.31 5.31
N HIS A 51 3.74 -4.44 6.64
CA HIS A 51 4.20 -3.42 7.60
C HIS A 51 5.68 -3.13 7.40
N ASP A 52 6.53 -4.16 7.42
CA ASP A 52 7.97 -4.02 7.24
C ASP A 52 8.32 -3.35 5.90
N ALA A 53 7.61 -3.72 4.82
CA ALA A 53 7.81 -3.11 3.51
C ALA A 53 7.43 -1.62 3.49
N LEU A 54 6.28 -1.24 4.08
CA LEU A 54 5.84 0.16 4.15
C LEU A 54 6.75 0.98 5.08
N ALA A 55 7.19 0.43 6.21
CA ALA A 55 8.12 1.07 7.12
C ALA A 55 9.47 1.35 6.42
N GLY A 56 9.97 0.38 5.65
CA GLY A 56 11.16 0.56 4.83
C GLY A 56 11.00 1.67 3.78
N LEU A 57 9.84 1.75 3.12
CA LEU A 57 9.54 2.82 2.17
C LEU A 57 9.50 4.20 2.84
N VAL A 58 8.81 4.34 3.97
CA VAL A 58 8.74 5.60 4.73
C VAL A 58 10.13 6.04 5.18
N SER A 59 10.97 5.10 5.65
CA SER A 59 12.33 5.39 6.07
C SER A 59 13.23 5.82 4.91
N ASN A 60 13.13 5.16 3.74
CA ASN A 60 14.00 5.43 2.59
C ASN A 60 13.55 6.65 1.77
N TYR A 61 12.27 6.99 1.84
CA TYR A 61 11.66 8.11 1.10
C TYR A 61 10.90 9.03 2.06
N PRO A 62 11.61 9.71 2.98
CA PRO A 62 10.96 10.61 3.93
C PRO A 62 10.17 11.69 3.18
N ASN A 63 9.00 12.04 3.70
CA ASN A 63 8.06 13.01 3.14
C ASN A 63 7.41 12.62 1.79
N ALA A 64 7.66 11.41 1.27
CA ALA A 64 6.91 10.93 0.12
C ALA A 64 5.50 10.48 0.53
N SER A 65 4.50 10.83 -0.26
CA SER A 65 3.16 10.27 -0.06
C SER A 65 3.11 8.85 -0.63
N ILE A 66 2.42 7.94 0.04
CA ILE A 66 2.22 6.57 -0.44
C ILE A 66 0.78 6.43 -0.96
N THR A 67 0.65 5.87 -2.16
CA THR A 67 -0.64 5.39 -2.68
C THR A 67 -0.49 3.92 -2.98
N LEU A 68 -1.24 3.09 -2.27
CA LEU A 68 -1.20 1.64 -2.42
C LEU A 68 -2.50 1.17 -3.07
N PHE A 69 -2.37 0.50 -4.21
CA PHE A 69 -3.44 -0.19 -4.90
C PHE A 69 -3.29 -1.69 -4.68
N GLY A 70 -4.39 -2.42 -4.75
CA GLY A 70 -4.31 -3.86 -4.62
C GLY A 70 -5.65 -4.56 -4.57
N ASP A 71 -5.58 -5.88 -4.75
CA ASP A 71 -6.61 -6.80 -4.31
C ASP A 71 -6.05 -7.57 -3.10
N PHE A 72 -6.59 -7.27 -1.93
CA PHE A 72 -6.13 -7.84 -0.67
C PHE A 72 -6.91 -9.12 -0.28
N ASN A 73 -7.94 -9.52 -1.05
CA ASN A 73 -8.74 -10.71 -0.77
C ASN A 73 -9.17 -10.86 0.70
N PHE A 74 -9.64 -9.76 1.31
CA PHE A 74 -10.27 -9.76 2.63
C PHE A 74 -11.79 -9.64 2.48
N PRO A 75 -12.52 -10.74 2.24
CA PRO A 75 -13.96 -10.71 1.95
C PRO A 75 -14.81 -10.25 3.15
N THR A 76 -14.25 -10.29 4.36
CA THR A 76 -14.94 -9.86 5.58
C THR A 76 -14.80 -8.37 5.88
N ILE A 77 -13.98 -7.64 5.13
CA ILE A 77 -13.89 -6.18 5.24
C ILE A 77 -15.05 -5.58 4.43
N ASP A 78 -15.90 -4.82 5.10
CA ASP A 78 -16.74 -3.84 4.41
C ASP A 78 -15.86 -2.66 4.01
N TRP A 79 -15.43 -2.62 2.76
CA TRP A 79 -14.54 -1.56 2.26
C TRP A 79 -15.20 -0.19 2.27
N THR A 80 -16.54 -0.11 2.25
CA THR A 80 -17.30 1.15 2.27
C THR A 80 -17.33 1.76 3.66
N ASN A 81 -17.53 0.91 4.68
CA ASN A 81 -17.56 1.31 6.08
C ASN A 81 -16.69 0.34 6.91
N PRO A 82 -15.36 0.46 6.83
CA PRO A 82 -14.47 -0.48 7.49
C PRO A 82 -14.70 -0.45 9.00
N PRO A 83 -14.89 -1.62 9.64
CA PRO A 83 -15.17 -1.68 11.07
C PRO A 83 -13.96 -1.20 11.88
N LEU A 84 -14.25 -0.58 13.02
CA LEU A 84 -13.22 -0.15 13.97
C LEU A 84 -12.70 -1.38 14.73
N LEU A 85 -11.60 -1.94 14.23
CA LEU A 85 -10.66 -2.81 14.94
C LEU A 85 -11.19 -4.19 15.34
N GLN A 86 -10.55 -5.24 14.83
CA GLN A 86 -10.80 -6.63 15.22
C GLN A 86 -9.46 -7.37 15.37
N ARG A 87 -9.36 -8.33 16.29
CA ARG A 87 -8.15 -9.16 16.48
C ARG A 87 -7.89 -10.16 15.34
N SER A 88 -8.64 -10.08 14.25
CA SER A 88 -8.51 -10.92 13.06
C SER A 88 -7.45 -10.35 12.11
N GLU A 89 -6.91 -11.16 11.19
CA GLU A 89 -5.97 -10.68 10.16
C GLU A 89 -6.52 -9.48 9.34
N PRO A 90 -7.78 -9.48 8.87
CA PRO A 90 -8.36 -8.30 8.22
C PRO A 90 -8.40 -7.05 9.13
N GLY A 91 -8.62 -7.23 10.44
CA GLY A 91 -8.58 -6.13 11.40
C GLY A 91 -7.17 -5.58 11.61
N ARG A 92 -6.15 -6.45 11.67
CA ARG A 92 -4.73 -6.06 11.69
C ARG A 92 -4.34 -5.29 10.43
N PHE A 93 -4.87 -5.67 9.27
CA PHE A 93 -4.66 -4.92 8.03
C PHE A 93 -5.25 -3.50 8.11
N LEU A 94 -6.45 -3.33 8.67
CA LEU A 94 -7.04 -2.01 8.88
C LEU A 94 -6.25 -1.17 9.91
N GLU A 95 -5.75 -1.81 10.98
CA GLU A 95 -4.85 -1.18 11.96
C GLU A 95 -3.57 -0.65 11.31
N LEU A 96 -2.93 -1.47 10.48
CA LEU A 96 -1.76 -1.08 9.68
C LEU A 96 -2.09 0.13 8.79
N CYS A 97 -3.22 0.11 8.08
CA CYS A 97 -3.63 1.25 7.26
C CYS A 97 -3.74 2.54 8.09
N LEU A 98 -4.31 2.47 9.29
CA LEU A 98 -4.39 3.62 10.21
C LEU A 98 -3.02 4.07 10.71
N GLU A 99 -2.13 3.13 11.06
CA GLU A 99 -0.77 3.43 11.52
C GLU A 99 0.03 4.23 10.48
N PHE A 100 -0.11 3.88 9.20
CA PHE A 100 0.51 4.59 8.08
C PHE A 100 -0.30 5.80 7.57
N ASN A 101 -1.38 6.19 8.26
CA ASN A 101 -2.30 7.27 7.87
C ASN A 101 -2.85 7.12 6.44
N LEU A 102 -3.14 5.88 6.02
CA LEU A 102 -3.72 5.58 4.72
C LEU A 102 -5.23 5.80 4.74
N THR A 103 -5.73 6.47 3.71
CA THR A 103 -7.17 6.64 3.45
C THR A 103 -7.60 5.69 2.34
N CYS A 104 -8.65 4.91 2.57
CA CYS A 104 -9.21 4.03 1.56
C CYS A 104 -10.03 4.84 0.53
N TYR A 105 -9.81 4.57 -0.76
CA TYR A 105 -10.60 5.09 -1.86
C TYR A 105 -11.16 3.93 -2.66
N ILE A 106 -12.48 3.87 -2.79
CA ILE A 106 -13.16 2.88 -3.65
C ILE A 106 -13.39 3.54 -5.00
N ALA A 107 -12.82 2.97 -6.06
CA ALA A 107 -13.17 3.37 -7.42
C ALA A 107 -14.58 2.87 -7.73
N SER A 108 -15.53 3.80 -7.90
CA SER A 108 -16.92 3.56 -8.30
C SER A 108 -17.04 3.17 -9.77
#